data_AF-A0A7Y8NY34-F1
#
_entry.id   AF-A0A7Y8NY34-F1
#
_cell.length_a   1.000
_cell.length_b   1.000
_cell.length_c   1.000
_cell.angle_alpha   90.00
_cell.angle_beta   90.00
_cell.angle_gamma   90.00
#
_symmetry.space_group_name_H-M   'P 1'
#
loop_
_entity.id
_entity.type
_entity.pdbx_description
1 polymer ?
#
loop_
_entity_poly.entity_id
_entity_poly.type
_entity_poly.pdbx_seq_one_letter_code
_entity_poly.pdbx_strand_id
1 'polypeptide(L)'
;MLPKKKEHPKEKSRLHQRNKHRERYDFKLLIESSPELAQFVKLNIYNDESIDFANPEAVKMLNKALLKCYYSIENWDIPQGYLCPPIPGRADYIHHIADLLSGNNYGKIPTGSKIKCLDIGVGANCVYPVIGNKEYGWSFIGAEI
;
A
#
# COMPACT_ATOMS: atom_id res chain seq x y z
N MET A 1 3.99 -12.40 32.81
CA MET A 1 4.57 -11.07 32.51
C MET A 1 4.32 -10.77 31.05
N LEU A 2 3.79 -9.59 30.71
CA LEU A 2 3.67 -9.20 29.31
C LEU A 2 5.07 -9.18 28.67
N PRO A 3 5.23 -9.67 27.43
CA PRO A 3 6.50 -9.58 26.73
C PRO A 3 6.96 -8.12 26.66
N LYS A 4 8.27 -7.89 26.75
CA LYS A 4 8.86 -6.55 26.73
C LYS A 4 8.51 -5.89 25.39
N LYS A 5 7.93 -4.67 25.42
CA LYS A 5 7.59 -3.90 24.22
C LYS A 5 8.84 -3.76 23.36
N LYS A 6 8.81 -4.29 22.14
CA LYS A 6 9.90 -4.07 21.18
C LYS A 6 9.83 -2.62 20.72
N GLU A 7 10.91 -1.88 20.94
CA GLU A 7 11.06 -0.57 20.33
C GLU A 7 11.25 -0.75 18.83
N HIS A 8 10.20 -0.43 18.08
CA HIS A 8 10.28 -0.39 16.63
C HIS A 8 10.73 1.01 16.21
N PRO A 9 11.66 1.12 15.24
CA PRO A 9 12.07 2.41 14.71
C PRO A 9 10.86 3.16 14.14
N LYS A 10 10.88 4.50 14.23
CA LYS A 10 9.81 5.36 13.70
C LYS A 10 9.57 5.14 12.20
N GLU A 11 10.64 4.87 11.46
CA GLU A 11 10.61 4.50 10.06
C GLU A 11 11.02 3.05 9.84
N LYS A 12 10.28 2.35 8.97
CA LYS A 12 10.61 1.04 8.44
C LYS A 12 11.75 1.22 7.43
N SER A 13 12.99 1.04 7.90
CA SER A 13 14.20 1.11 7.05
C SER A 13 14.27 0.08 5.93
N ARG A 14 13.42 -0.96 5.97
CA ARG A 14 13.34 -2.02 4.95
C ARG A 14 12.55 -1.63 3.72
N LEU A 15 11.72 -0.59 3.80
CA LEU A 15 10.96 -0.08 2.64
C LEU A 15 11.79 0.98 1.91
N HIS A 16 11.62 1.02 0.60
CA HIS A 16 12.22 1.98 -0.31
C HIS A 16 11.99 3.42 0.16
N GLN A 17 12.99 4.30 0.00
CA GLN A 17 12.99 5.67 0.55
C GLN A 17 11.79 6.52 0.11
N ARG A 18 11.34 6.35 -1.14
CA ARG A 18 10.15 7.01 -1.74
C ARG A 18 8.81 6.44 -1.29
N ASN A 19 8.80 5.35 -0.51
CA ASN A 19 7.56 4.72 -0.06
C ASN A 19 6.85 5.59 0.98
N LYS A 20 5.60 5.97 0.70
CA LYS A 20 4.76 6.78 1.61
C LYS A 20 4.43 6.09 2.94
N HIS A 21 4.61 4.77 3.02
CA HIS A 21 4.18 3.93 4.15
C HIS A 21 5.33 3.49 5.07
N ARG A 22 6.44 4.25 5.04
CA ARG A 22 7.62 3.99 5.88
C ARG A 22 7.33 4.19 7.35
N GLU A 23 6.45 5.11 7.69
CA GLU A 23 6.09 5.38 9.08
C GLU A 23 5.04 4.40 9.61
N ARG A 24 4.70 4.55 10.89
CA ARG A 24 3.52 3.90 11.45
C ARG A 24 2.26 4.52 10.85
N TYR A 25 1.19 3.73 10.79
CA TYR A 25 -0.09 4.23 10.33
C TYR A 25 -0.62 5.29 11.30
N ASP A 26 -0.95 6.45 10.77
CA ASP A 26 -1.75 7.44 11.47
C ASP A 26 -3.22 7.04 11.31
N PHE A 27 -3.72 6.25 12.27
CA PHE A 27 -5.11 5.77 12.21
C PHE A 27 -6.11 6.91 12.31
N LYS A 28 -5.77 8.02 12.98
CA LYS A 28 -6.63 9.20 13.02
C LYS A 28 -6.82 9.79 11.62
N LEU A 29 -5.73 10.04 10.89
CA LEU A 29 -5.78 10.50 9.51
C LEU A 29 -6.53 9.52 8.58
N LEU A 30 -6.26 8.22 8.75
CA LEU A 30 -6.93 7.19 7.95
C LEU A 30 -8.43 7.13 8.21
N ILE A 31 -8.86 7.22 9.47
CA ILE A 31 -10.28 7.24 9.86
C ILE A 31 -10.97 8.50 9.35
N GLU A 32 -10.31 9.66 9.38
CA GLU A 32 -10.85 10.89 8.78
C GLU A 32 -11.16 10.69 7.29
N SER A 33 -10.33 9.94 6.57
CA SER A 33 -10.56 9.62 5.15
C SER A 33 -11.55 8.47 4.91
N SER A 34 -11.59 7.47 5.80
CA SER A 34 -12.47 6.30 5.71
C SER A 34 -13.01 5.96 7.11
N PRO A 35 -14.15 6.57 7.51
CA PRO A 35 -14.72 6.39 8.84
C PRO A 35 -15.03 4.92 9.19
N GLU A 36 -15.29 4.09 8.16
CA GLU A 36 -15.58 2.66 8.32
C GLU A 36 -14.41 1.86 8.89
N LEU A 37 -13.18 2.39 8.80
CA LEU A 37 -11.99 1.78 9.40
C LEU A 37 -12.08 1.79 10.93
N ALA A 38 -12.75 2.77 11.54
CA ALA A 38 -12.75 2.98 12.99
C ALA A 38 -13.22 1.75 13.78
N GLN A 39 -14.20 0.99 13.25
CA GLN A 39 -14.71 -0.21 13.90
C GLN A 39 -13.67 -1.35 14.03
N PHE A 40 -12.61 -1.32 13.21
CA PHE A 40 -11.55 -2.31 13.19
C PHE A 40 -10.32 -1.89 14.00
N VAL A 41 -10.19 -0.60 14.33
CA VAL A 41 -9.05 -0.06 15.07
C VAL A 41 -9.24 -0.31 16.56
N LYS A 42 -8.23 -0.91 17.19
CA LYS A 42 -8.19 -1.24 18.62
C LYS A 42 -6.79 -0.99 19.16
N LEU A 43 -6.71 -0.74 20.47
CA LEU A 43 -5.43 -0.70 21.15
C LEU A 43 -4.86 -2.12 21.28
N ASN A 44 -3.59 -2.28 20.96
CA ASN A 44 -2.86 -3.51 21.22
C ASN A 44 -2.44 -3.62 22.70
N ILE A 45 -1.78 -4.72 23.08
CA ILE A 45 -1.27 -4.97 24.44
C ILE A 45 -0.24 -3.94 24.95
N TYR A 46 0.20 -3.02 24.09
CA TYR A 46 1.15 -1.96 24.37
C TYR A 46 0.54 -0.55 24.27
N ASN A 47 -0.79 -0.46 24.24
CA ASN A 47 -1.58 0.76 24.08
C ASN A 47 -1.27 1.54 22.79
N ASP A 48 -0.77 0.88 21.74
CA ASP A 48 -0.68 1.49 20.41
C ASP A 48 -1.91 1.09 19.58
N GLU A 49 -2.45 2.02 18.80
CA GLU A 49 -3.53 1.74 17.85
C GLU A 49 -3.07 0.74 16.79
N SER A 50 -3.94 -0.22 16.49
CA SER A 50 -3.68 -1.28 15.53
C SER A 50 -4.97 -1.89 15.01
N ILE A 51 -4.85 -2.80 14.05
CA ILE A 51 -5.94 -3.66 13.60
C ILE A 51 -5.56 -5.13 13.84
N ASP A 52 -6.55 -6.01 13.80
CA ASP A 52 -6.29 -7.43 13.70
C ASP A 52 -5.89 -7.80 12.26
N PHE A 53 -4.59 -8.02 12.04
CA PHE A 53 -4.05 -8.40 10.72
C PHE A 53 -4.43 -9.84 10.30
N ALA A 54 -4.99 -10.65 11.20
CA ALA A 54 -5.56 -11.96 10.85
C ALA A 54 -7.01 -11.84 10.36
N ASN A 55 -7.68 -10.70 10.58
CA ASN A 55 -9.03 -10.45 10.10
C ASN A 55 -9.00 -9.88 8.67
N PRO A 56 -9.49 -10.62 7.65
CA PRO A 56 -9.45 -10.17 6.26
C PRO A 56 -10.21 -8.86 6.01
N GLU A 57 -11.33 -8.64 6.69
CA GLU A 57 -12.13 -7.41 6.55
C GLU A 57 -11.39 -6.20 7.13
N ALA A 58 -10.72 -6.37 8.27
CA ALA A 58 -9.89 -5.31 8.86
C ALA A 58 -8.73 -4.92 7.94
N VAL A 59 -8.06 -5.91 7.35
CA VAL A 59 -6.97 -5.70 6.37
C VAL A 59 -7.49 -5.01 5.12
N LYS A 60 -8.66 -5.42 4.61
CA LYS A 60 -9.32 -4.80 3.46
C LYS A 60 -9.67 -3.34 3.72
N MET A 61 -10.21 -3.02 4.89
CA MET A 61 -10.51 -1.63 5.28
C MET A 61 -9.28 -0.77 5.47
N LEU A 62 -8.22 -1.31 6.06
CA LEU A 62 -6.95 -0.60 6.14
C LEU A 62 -6.40 -0.30 4.75
N ASN A 63 -6.40 -1.28 3.84
CA ASN A 63 -5.91 -1.08 2.48
C ASN A 63 -6.76 -0.07 1.70
N LYS A 64 -8.09 -0.10 1.84
CA LYS A 64 -8.99 0.90 1.26
C LYS A 64 -8.67 2.31 1.76
N ALA A 65 -8.50 2.47 3.07
CA ALA A 65 -8.15 3.76 3.67
C ALA A 65 -6.78 4.26 3.19
N LEU A 66 -5.78 3.38 3.08
CA LEU A 66 -4.46 3.72 2.55
C LEU A 66 -4.54 4.18 1.09
N LEU A 67 -5.26 3.46 0.24
CA LEU A 67 -5.46 3.81 -1.17
C LEU A 67 -6.20 5.14 -1.34
N LYS A 68 -7.22 5.38 -0.51
CA LYS A 68 -7.95 6.65 -0.52
C LYS A 68 -7.07 7.81 -0.07
N CYS A 69 -6.44 7.71 1.09
CA CYS A 69 -5.67 8.79 1.71
C CYS A 69 -4.42 9.16 0.90
N TYR A 70 -3.63 8.16 0.46
CA TYR A 70 -2.30 8.40 -0.13
C TYR A 70 -2.25 8.35 -1.65
N TYR A 71 -3.31 7.82 -2.30
CA TYR A 71 -3.37 7.61 -3.75
C TYR A 71 -4.65 8.17 -4.39
N SER A 72 -5.57 8.75 -3.59
CA SER A 72 -6.83 9.34 -4.06
C SER A 72 -7.67 8.33 -4.87
N ILE A 73 -7.83 7.12 -4.32
CA ILE A 73 -8.72 6.08 -4.85
C ILE A 73 -9.92 5.92 -3.93
N GLU A 74 -11.08 6.43 -4.33
CA GLU A 74 -12.28 6.52 -3.47
C GLU A 74 -13.01 5.18 -3.29
N ASN A 75 -13.26 4.48 -4.40
CA ASN A 75 -14.16 3.33 -4.45
C ASN A 75 -13.41 2.02 -4.67
N TRP A 76 -12.22 1.88 -4.08
CA TRP A 76 -11.48 0.63 -4.15
C TRP A 76 -12.20 -0.45 -3.35
N ASP A 77 -12.45 -1.58 -4.00
CA ASP A 77 -13.06 -2.75 -3.40
C ASP A 77 -12.56 -4.02 -4.11
N ILE A 78 -12.66 -5.16 -3.43
CA ILE A 78 -12.33 -6.48 -3.98
C ILE A 78 -13.39 -7.50 -3.58
N PRO A 79 -13.75 -8.47 -4.45
CA PRO A 79 -14.72 -9.50 -4.12
C PRO A 79 -14.21 -10.39 -2.98
N GLN A 80 -15.15 -10.99 -2.25
CA GLN A 80 -14.81 -11.93 -1.17
C GLN A 80 -14.02 -13.13 -1.72
N GLY A 81 -13.05 -13.61 -0.95
CA GLY A 81 -12.20 -14.74 -1.32
C GLY A 81 -10.99 -14.37 -2.20
N TYR A 82 -10.92 -13.14 -2.72
CA TYR A 82 -9.75 -12.67 -3.45
C TYR A 82 -8.66 -12.13 -2.51
N LEU A 83 -7.41 -12.18 -2.98
CA LEU A 83 -6.26 -11.71 -2.23
C LEU A 83 -6.35 -10.19 -1.99
N CYS A 84 -6.19 -9.80 -0.72
CA CYS A 84 -6.05 -8.42 -0.27
C CYS A 84 -4.58 -8.12 0.05
N PRO A 85 -3.76 -7.68 -0.92
CA PRO A 85 -2.33 -7.51 -0.69
C PRO A 85 -2.04 -6.25 0.13
N PRO A 86 -1.04 -6.27 1.04
CA PRO A 86 -0.66 -5.08 1.81
C PRO A 86 -0.08 -4.00 0.89
N ILE A 87 -0.73 -2.84 0.84
CA ILE A 87 -0.36 -1.69 -0.01
C ILE A 87 1.11 -1.27 0.16
N PRO A 88 1.69 -1.18 1.38
CA PRO A 88 3.08 -0.74 1.53
C PRO A 88 4.09 -1.58 0.76
N GLY A 89 3.93 -2.91 0.78
CA GLY A 89 4.85 -3.81 0.08
C GLY A 89 4.67 -3.78 -1.44
N ARG A 90 3.46 -3.46 -1.92
CA ARG A 90 3.19 -3.33 -3.37
C ARG A 90 3.72 -2.01 -3.92
N ALA A 91 3.61 -0.93 -3.15
CA ALA A 91 4.28 0.34 -3.45
C ALA A 91 5.80 0.20 -3.46
N ASP A 92 6.34 -0.58 -2.52
CA ASP A 92 7.77 -0.85 -2.44
C ASP A 92 8.33 -1.42 -3.74
N TYR A 93 7.63 -2.42 -4.28
CA TYR A 93 8.02 -3.06 -5.52
C TYR A 93 7.97 -2.09 -6.70
N ILE A 94 6.92 -1.26 -6.80
CA ILE A 94 6.81 -0.22 -7.83
C ILE A 94 7.98 0.78 -7.75
N HIS A 95 8.41 1.18 -6.55
CA HIS A 95 9.55 2.07 -6.40
C HIS A 95 10.87 1.40 -6.82
N HIS A 96 11.06 0.12 -6.53
CA HIS A 96 12.24 -0.61 -7.00
C HIS A 96 12.27 -0.77 -8.52
N ILE A 97 11.12 -1.00 -9.16
CA ILE A 97 11.02 -1.00 -10.63
C ILE A 97 11.43 0.37 -11.19
N ALA A 98 11.02 1.46 -10.54
CA ALA A 98 11.40 2.81 -10.97
C ALA A 98 12.91 3.06 -10.90
N ASP A 99 13.60 2.55 -9.87
CA ASP A 99 15.07 2.64 -9.80
C ASP A 99 15.73 1.84 -10.92
N LEU A 100 15.27 0.61 -11.17
CA LEU A 100 15.80 -0.23 -12.25
C LEU A 100 15.67 0.45 -13.61
N LEU A 101 14.51 1.06 -13.88
CA LEU A 101 14.30 1.82 -15.11
C LEU A 101 15.18 3.08 -15.17
N SER A 102 15.43 3.74 -14.02
CA SER A 102 16.31 4.91 -13.97
C SER A 102 17.77 4.57 -14.29
N GLY A 103 18.23 3.37 -13.93
CA GLY A 103 19.60 2.90 -14.20
C GLY A 103 19.95 2.90 -15.69
N ASN A 104 18.97 2.60 -16.54
CA ASN A 104 19.09 2.61 -18.00
C ASN A 104 18.66 3.95 -18.63
N ASN A 105 18.43 4.98 -17.83
CA ASN A 105 17.98 6.31 -18.26
C ASN A 105 18.77 7.43 -17.57
N TYR A 106 20.09 7.25 -17.44
CA TYR A 106 21.01 8.23 -16.84
C TYR A 106 20.58 8.71 -15.44
N GLY A 107 20.01 7.80 -14.64
CA GLY A 107 19.52 8.10 -13.29
C GLY A 107 18.18 8.84 -13.25
N LYS A 108 17.55 9.13 -14.39
CA LYS A 108 16.23 9.76 -14.44
C LYS A 108 15.13 8.70 -14.40
N ILE A 109 14.29 8.74 -13.37
CA ILE A 109 13.11 7.86 -13.31
C ILE A 109 12.17 8.23 -14.47
N PRO A 110 11.85 7.30 -15.38
CA PRO A 110 10.91 7.59 -16.44
C PRO A 110 9.48 7.68 -15.88
N THR A 111 8.71 8.66 -16.34
CA THR A 111 7.33 8.92 -15.88
C THR A 111 6.39 9.14 -17.06
N GLY A 112 5.09 9.11 -16.77
CA GLY A 112 4.02 9.33 -17.74
C GLY A 112 3.63 8.08 -18.54
N SER A 113 2.57 8.24 -19.34
CA SER A 113 1.86 7.14 -20.02
C SER A 113 2.65 6.47 -21.15
N LYS A 114 3.81 7.02 -21.51
CA LYS A 114 4.73 6.38 -22.46
C LYS A 114 5.35 5.11 -21.91
N ILE A 115 5.44 4.99 -20.58
CA ILE A 115 5.86 3.77 -19.92
C ILE A 115 4.66 2.82 -19.83
N LYS A 116 4.76 1.70 -20.54
CA LYS A 116 3.73 0.66 -20.61
C LYS A 116 4.22 -0.58 -19.88
N CYS A 117 3.52 -0.93 -18.81
CA CYS A 117 3.79 -2.11 -18.00
C CYS A 117 2.79 -3.22 -18.35
N LEU A 118 3.25 -4.47 -18.32
CA LEU A 118 2.38 -5.65 -18.34
C LEU A 118 2.35 -6.23 -16.92
N ASP A 119 1.17 -6.28 -16.31
CA ASP A 119 0.95 -6.90 -15.01
C ASP A 119 0.28 -8.27 -15.20
N ILE A 120 1.02 -9.34 -14.90
CA ILE A 120 0.59 -10.74 -15.10
C ILE A 120 0.09 -11.28 -13.76
N GLY A 121 -1.18 -11.67 -13.69
CA GLY A 121 -1.84 -11.99 -12.42
C GLY A 121 -2.23 -10.72 -11.66
N VAL A 122 -2.82 -9.75 -12.38
CA VAL A 122 -3.20 -8.44 -11.83
C VAL A 122 -4.15 -8.55 -10.64
N GLY A 123 -4.95 -9.63 -10.58
CA GLY A 123 -5.92 -9.92 -9.55
C GLY A 123 -7.05 -8.88 -9.48
N ALA A 124 -8.05 -9.18 -8.65
CA ALA A 124 -9.19 -8.27 -8.43
C ALA A 124 -8.79 -6.94 -7.78
N ASN A 125 -7.62 -6.87 -7.13
CA ASN A 125 -7.16 -5.66 -6.44
C ASN A 125 -6.51 -4.62 -7.37
N CYS A 126 -6.00 -5.01 -8.54
CA CYS A 126 -5.34 -4.13 -9.50
C CYS A 126 -4.25 -3.23 -8.86
N VAL A 127 -3.55 -3.74 -7.86
CA VAL A 127 -2.74 -2.91 -6.95
C VAL A 127 -1.52 -2.28 -7.64
N TYR A 128 -0.84 -3.01 -8.53
CA TYR A 128 0.33 -2.47 -9.23
C TYR A 128 -0.06 -1.40 -10.25
N PRO A 129 -1.09 -1.58 -11.10
CA PRO A 129 -1.58 -0.52 -11.96
C PRO A 129 -2.02 0.73 -11.20
N VAL A 130 -2.77 0.57 -10.11
CA VAL A 130 -3.24 1.69 -9.29
C VAL A 130 -2.06 2.49 -8.73
N ILE A 131 -1.11 1.82 -8.10
CA ILE A 131 0.02 2.49 -7.46
C ILE A 131 0.99 3.06 -8.51
N GLY A 132 1.36 2.28 -9.53
CA GLY A 132 2.29 2.73 -10.56
C GLY A 132 1.75 3.91 -11.37
N ASN A 133 0.45 3.94 -11.65
CA ASN A 133 -0.17 5.10 -12.28
C ASN A 133 -0.12 6.33 -11.38
N LYS A 134 -0.44 6.19 -10.09
CA LYS A 134 -0.49 7.32 -9.15
C LYS A 134 0.89 7.85 -8.76
N GLU A 135 1.90 6.99 -8.65
CA GLU A 135 3.26 7.39 -8.29
C GLU A 135 4.04 7.94 -9.49
N TYR A 136 3.87 7.34 -10.67
CA TYR A 136 4.75 7.62 -11.81
C TYR A 136 4.02 7.94 -13.12
N GLY A 137 2.69 7.93 -13.14
CA GLY A 137 1.90 8.19 -14.35
C GLY A 137 1.98 7.09 -15.39
N TRP A 138 2.51 5.90 -15.04
CA TRP A 138 2.65 4.79 -15.98
C TRP A 138 1.29 4.25 -16.43
N SER A 139 1.29 3.61 -17.61
CA SER A 139 0.14 2.89 -18.16
C SER A 139 0.36 1.40 -18.03
N PHE A 140 -0.73 0.65 -17.81
CA PHE A 140 -0.67 -0.78 -17.54
C PHE A 140 -1.61 -1.56 -18.44
N ILE A 141 -1.18 -2.75 -18.83
CA ILE A 141 -2.01 -3.82 -19.37
C ILE A 141 -2.06 -4.89 -18.29
N GLY A 142 -3.25 -5.20 -17.77
CA GLY A 142 -3.45 -6.27 -16.79
C GLY A 142 -3.88 -7.56 -17.48
N ALA A 143 -3.29 -8.69 -17.08
CA ALA A 143 -3.67 -10.03 -17.52
C ALA A 143 -4.07 -10.88 -16.31
N GLU A 144 -5.17 -11.63 -16.44
CA GLU A 144 -5.70 -12.56 -15.44
C GLU A 144 -6.44 -13.72 -16.17
N ILE A 145 -6.55 -14.88 -15.52
CA ILE A 145 -7.19 -16.11 -16.08
C ILE A 145 -8.60 -16.31 -15.49
#